data_AF-A0AB73G521-F1
#
_entry.id   AF-A0AB73G521-F1
#
_cell.length_a   1.000
_cell.length_b   1.000
_cell.length_c   1.000
_cell.angle_alpha   90.00
_cell.angle_beta   90.00
_cell.angle_gamma   90.00
#
_symmetry.space_group_name_H-M   'P 1'
#
loop_
_entity.id
_entity.type
_entity.pdbx_description
1 polymer ?
#
loop_
_entity_poly.entity_id
_entity_poly.type
_entity_poly.pdbx_seq_one_letter_code
_entity_poly.pdbx_strand_id
1 'polypeptide(L)'
;MSKTAWEERVSAAIGVVCAGVRACIPARYRKHADRRESGEHVTDSIAADSVQAAIVDAAEAEACAAELEKLEGRHAMSAIACFSSAHARIELLRFRVRKARLHAKRARVHADTAVLIFRSGIDGGLDATLQTLRHHADLAKQARLLAGELLDISLASEARETSRFSRCGRSRWPRPSRRPGWLRPAPPPPPTSRDAREPGAFD
;
A
#
# COMPACT_ATOMS: atom_id res chain seq x y z
N MET A 1 9.60 1.41 2.46
CA MET A 1 10.08 0.89 1.16
C MET A 1 9.65 1.87 0.07
N SER A 2 10.50 2.15 -0.92
CA SER A 2 10.07 2.94 -2.08
C SER A 2 9.17 2.10 -2.99
N LYS A 3 8.25 2.75 -3.71
CA LYS A 3 7.35 2.11 -4.70
C LYS A 3 8.14 1.31 -5.75
N THR A 4 9.30 1.82 -6.16
CA THR A 4 10.20 1.20 -7.15
C THR A 4 10.74 -0.16 -6.71
N ALA A 5 11.16 -0.29 -5.45
CA ALA A 5 11.71 -1.53 -4.92
C ALA A 5 10.65 -2.65 -4.74
N TRP A 6 9.37 -2.29 -4.75
CA TRP A 6 8.24 -3.23 -4.78
C TRP A 6 7.96 -3.70 -6.21
N GLU A 7 7.91 -2.77 -7.17
CA GLU A 7 7.69 -3.07 -8.60
C GLU A 7 8.72 -4.08 -9.11
N GLU A 8 9.99 -3.91 -8.75
CA GLU A 8 11.08 -4.84 -9.13
C GLU A 8 10.90 -6.25 -8.54
N ARG A 9 10.49 -6.36 -7.27
CA ARG A 9 10.28 -7.66 -6.61
C ARG A 9 9.06 -8.39 -7.12
N VAL A 10 7.98 -7.66 -7.38
CA VAL A 10 6.77 -8.21 -8.01
C VAL A 10 7.11 -8.68 -9.43
N SER A 11 7.84 -7.89 -10.20
CA SER A 11 8.30 -8.27 -11.54
C SER A 11 9.16 -9.54 -11.52
N ALA A 12 10.07 -9.68 -10.54
CA ALA A 12 10.89 -10.88 -10.39
C ALA A 12 10.06 -12.13 -10.00
N ALA A 13 9.13 -11.99 -9.05
CA ALA A 13 8.24 -13.07 -8.64
C ALA A 13 7.30 -13.52 -9.78
N ILE A 14 6.75 -12.56 -10.51
CA ILE A 14 5.99 -12.81 -11.75
C ILE A 14 6.87 -13.52 -12.77
N GLY A 15 8.13 -13.11 -12.93
CA GLY A 15 9.07 -13.77 -13.85
C GLY A 15 9.24 -15.27 -13.58
N VAL A 16 9.37 -15.65 -12.30
CA VAL A 16 9.47 -17.06 -11.88
C VAL A 16 8.17 -17.82 -12.13
N VAL A 17 7.03 -17.21 -11.77
CA VAL A 17 5.70 -17.81 -12.03
C VAL A 17 5.50 -17.99 -13.53
N CYS A 18 5.75 -16.96 -14.35
CA CYS A 18 5.66 -17.01 -15.80
C CYS A 18 6.54 -18.10 -16.42
N ALA A 19 7.77 -18.28 -15.91
CA ALA A 19 8.65 -19.36 -16.35
C ALA A 19 8.08 -20.74 -16.02
N GLY A 20 7.51 -20.92 -14.82
CA GLY A 20 6.82 -22.15 -14.41
C GLY A 20 5.54 -22.42 -15.21
N VAL A 21 4.79 -21.38 -15.59
CA VAL A 21 3.61 -21.51 -16.45
C VAL A 21 3.98 -21.87 -17.88
N ARG A 22 5.04 -21.28 -18.46
CA ARG A 22 5.56 -21.72 -19.77
C ARG A 22 5.95 -23.19 -19.77
N ALA A 23 6.44 -23.73 -18.65
CA ALA A 23 6.70 -25.15 -18.50
C ALA A 23 5.40 -25.99 -18.46
N CYS A 24 4.31 -25.43 -17.92
CA CYS A 24 2.98 -26.03 -17.91
C CYS A 24 2.21 -25.93 -19.24
N ILE A 25 2.60 -25.00 -20.12
CA ILE A 25 2.06 -24.88 -21.48
C ILE A 25 2.78 -25.90 -22.37
N PRO A 26 2.05 -26.85 -23.00
CA PRO A 26 2.62 -27.81 -23.93
C PRO A 26 3.48 -27.13 -25.01
N ALA A 27 4.61 -27.75 -25.36
CA ALA A 27 5.59 -27.17 -26.29
C ALA A 27 4.98 -26.74 -27.65
N ARG A 28 3.92 -27.44 -28.09
CA ARG A 28 3.16 -27.15 -29.33
C ARG A 28 2.41 -25.81 -29.34
N TYR A 29 2.23 -25.16 -28.18
CA TYR A 29 1.52 -23.89 -28.04
C TYR A 29 2.44 -22.72 -27.67
N ARG A 30 3.77 -22.94 -27.66
CA ARG A 30 4.74 -21.87 -27.40
C ARG A 30 5.00 -21.09 -28.70
N LYS A 31 4.75 -19.77 -28.69
CA LYS A 31 5.07 -18.88 -29.81
C LYS A 31 6.57 -18.97 -30.13
N HIS A 32 6.89 -19.45 -31.34
CA HIS A 32 8.22 -19.30 -31.95
C HIS A 32 8.18 -18.05 -32.84
N ALA A 33 9.10 -17.12 -32.63
CA ALA A 33 9.09 -15.80 -33.28
C ALA A 33 9.08 -15.84 -34.82
N ASP A 34 9.43 -16.97 -35.45
CA ASP A 34 9.65 -17.07 -36.90
C ASP A 34 8.62 -17.93 -37.66
N ARG A 35 7.55 -18.44 -37.02
CA ARG A 35 6.61 -19.37 -37.67
C ARG A 35 5.26 -18.70 -38.01
N ARG A 36 4.87 -18.70 -39.28
CA ARG A 36 3.49 -18.39 -39.70
C ARG A 36 2.53 -19.40 -39.05
N GLU A 37 1.76 -18.93 -38.09
CA GLU A 37 0.77 -19.74 -37.36
C GLU A 37 -0.46 -20.00 -38.24
N SER A 38 -0.92 -21.26 -38.30
CA SER A 38 -2.22 -21.64 -38.86
C SER A 38 -3.35 -21.22 -37.91
N GLY A 39 -4.60 -21.18 -38.39
CA GLY A 39 -5.77 -20.72 -37.61
C GLY A 39 -5.95 -21.41 -36.25
N GLU A 40 -5.71 -22.72 -36.16
CA GLU A 40 -5.74 -23.47 -34.89
C GLU A 40 -4.61 -23.05 -33.93
N HIS A 41 -3.39 -22.81 -34.43
CA HIS A 41 -2.27 -22.35 -33.61
C HIS A 41 -2.49 -20.93 -33.05
N VAL A 42 -3.16 -20.06 -33.80
CA VAL A 42 -3.52 -18.71 -33.33
C VAL A 42 -4.53 -18.78 -32.19
N THR A 43 -5.54 -19.66 -32.28
CA THR A 43 -6.55 -19.79 -31.23
C THR A 43 -6.00 -20.42 -29.96
N ASP A 44 -5.13 -21.41 -30.11
CA ASP A 44 -4.43 -22.01 -28.96
C ASP A 44 -3.50 -21.00 -28.29
N SER A 45 -2.88 -20.10 -29.07
CA SER A 45 -2.11 -19.00 -28.51
C SER A 45 -2.98 -18.01 -27.73
N ILE A 46 -4.18 -17.67 -28.20
CA ILE A 46 -5.08 -16.74 -27.49
C ILE A 46 -5.58 -17.36 -26.18
N ALA A 47 -5.89 -18.66 -26.20
CA ALA A 47 -6.26 -19.41 -25.01
C ALA A 47 -5.10 -19.43 -23.99
N ALA A 48 -3.89 -19.74 -24.44
CA ALA A 48 -2.69 -19.73 -23.62
C ALA A 48 -2.39 -18.33 -23.03
N ASP A 49 -2.57 -17.27 -23.82
CA ASP A 49 -2.38 -15.88 -23.37
C ASP A 49 -3.39 -15.52 -22.25
N SER A 50 -4.64 -15.98 -22.36
CA SER A 50 -5.68 -15.77 -21.34
C SER A 50 -5.37 -16.50 -20.03
N VAL A 51 -4.91 -17.75 -20.12
CA VAL A 51 -4.48 -18.54 -18.95
C VAL A 51 -3.25 -17.91 -18.29
N GLN A 52 -2.27 -17.50 -19.09
CA GLN A 52 -1.07 -16.81 -18.60
C GLN A 52 -1.46 -15.54 -17.84
N ALA A 53 -2.36 -14.72 -18.39
CA ALA A 53 -2.83 -13.50 -17.74
C ALA A 53 -3.48 -13.80 -16.39
N ALA A 54 -4.38 -14.79 -16.32
CA ALA A 54 -5.04 -15.17 -15.08
C ALA A 54 -4.05 -15.58 -13.97
N ILE A 55 -3.00 -16.34 -14.34
CA ILE A 55 -1.98 -16.79 -13.38
C ILE A 55 -1.10 -15.64 -12.91
N VAL A 56 -0.72 -14.73 -13.81
CA VAL A 56 0.02 -13.51 -13.43
C VAL A 56 -0.83 -12.66 -12.48
N ASP A 57 -2.10 -12.45 -12.80
CA ASP A 57 -3.02 -11.69 -11.95
C ASP A 57 -3.16 -12.33 -10.55
N ALA A 58 -3.23 -13.66 -10.47
CA ALA A 58 -3.26 -14.38 -9.19
C ALA A 58 -1.96 -14.20 -8.39
N ALA A 59 -0.79 -14.34 -9.03
CA ALA A 59 0.50 -14.14 -8.38
C ALA A 59 0.68 -12.71 -7.86
N GLU A 60 0.24 -11.71 -8.63
CA GLU A 60 0.24 -10.31 -8.21
C GLU A 60 -0.69 -10.09 -7.01
N ALA A 61 -1.88 -10.68 -7.01
CA ALA A 61 -2.81 -10.59 -5.88
C ALA A 61 -2.22 -11.21 -4.60
N GLU A 62 -1.54 -12.36 -4.72
CA GLU A 62 -0.80 -13.01 -3.63
C GLU A 62 0.34 -12.11 -3.11
N ALA A 63 1.09 -11.48 -4.00
CA ALA A 63 2.15 -10.53 -3.64
C ALA A 63 1.58 -9.31 -2.89
N CYS A 64 0.45 -8.75 -3.33
CA CYS A 64 -0.23 -7.67 -2.61
C CYS A 64 -0.61 -8.08 -1.18
N ALA A 65 -1.17 -9.28 -1.00
CA ALA A 65 -1.52 -9.80 0.32
C ALA A 65 -0.27 -9.98 1.21
N ALA A 66 0.81 -10.56 0.67
CA ALA A 66 2.05 -10.76 1.41
C ALA A 66 2.72 -9.44 1.84
N GLU A 67 2.67 -8.40 1.01
CA GLU A 67 3.21 -7.09 1.38
C GLU A 67 2.36 -6.40 2.46
N LEU A 68 1.04 -6.58 2.43
CA LEU A 68 0.17 -6.14 3.53
C LEU A 68 0.47 -6.88 4.83
N GLU A 69 0.74 -8.19 4.79
CA GLU A 69 1.15 -8.98 5.96
C GLU A 69 2.48 -8.46 6.55
N LYS A 70 3.45 -8.14 5.70
CA LYS A 70 4.72 -7.52 6.13
C LYS A 70 4.48 -6.15 6.76
N LEU A 71 3.61 -5.33 6.17
CA LEU A 71 3.21 -4.04 6.74
C LEU A 71 2.58 -4.24 8.12
N GLU A 72 1.66 -5.20 8.28
CA GLU A 72 1.05 -5.54 9.56
C GLU A 72 2.10 -5.92 10.61
N GLY A 73 3.04 -6.81 10.25
CA GLY A 73 4.13 -7.21 11.15
C GLY A 73 4.97 -6.02 11.62
N ARG A 74 5.29 -5.08 10.73
CA ARG A 74 6.01 -3.84 11.09
C ARG A 74 5.20 -2.96 12.05
N HIS A 75 3.89 -2.83 11.84
CA HIS A 75 3.03 -2.04 12.73
C HIS A 75 2.84 -2.71 14.10
N ALA A 76 2.71 -4.03 14.15
CA ALA A 76 2.58 -4.79 15.39
C ALA A 76 3.85 -4.72 16.26
N MET A 77 5.04 -4.73 15.64
CA MET A 77 6.32 -4.60 16.34
C MET A 77 6.71 -3.15 16.68
N SER A 78 5.91 -2.16 16.29
CA SER A 78 6.22 -0.76 16.53
C SER A 78 6.10 -0.41 18.02
N ALA A 79 7.04 0.38 18.55
CA ALA A 79 7.02 0.88 19.93
C ALA A 79 5.75 1.70 20.26
N ILE A 80 5.01 2.13 19.24
CA ILE A 80 3.77 2.93 19.34
C ILE A 80 2.52 2.02 19.41
N ALA A 81 2.65 0.70 19.28
CA ALA A 81 1.52 -0.23 19.26
C ALA A 81 0.68 -0.24 20.55
N CYS A 82 1.25 0.23 21.68
CA CYS A 82 0.56 0.31 22.97
C CYS A 82 -0.45 1.47 23.08
N PHE A 83 -0.44 2.44 22.16
CA PHE A 83 -1.42 3.54 22.18
C PHE A 83 -2.75 3.10 21.57
N SER A 84 -3.88 3.47 22.18
CA SER A 84 -5.23 3.11 21.71
C SER A 84 -5.50 3.53 20.26
N SER A 85 -4.98 4.68 19.84
CA SER A 85 -5.06 5.17 18.46
C SER A 85 -4.23 4.33 17.49
N ALA A 86 -3.12 3.73 17.94
CA ALA A 86 -2.33 2.80 17.14
C ALA A 86 -2.99 1.42 17.08
N HIS A 87 -3.62 0.97 18.16
CA HIS A 87 -4.36 -0.30 18.19
C HIS A 87 -5.49 -0.33 17.15
N ALA A 88 -6.31 0.72 17.08
CA ALA A 88 -7.38 0.82 16.07
C ALA A 88 -6.84 0.75 14.62
N ARG A 89 -5.65 1.30 14.38
CA ARG A 89 -4.98 1.26 13.07
C ARG A 89 -4.45 -0.13 12.74
N ILE A 90 -3.85 -0.82 13.72
CA ILE A 90 -3.39 -2.21 13.57
C ILE A 90 -4.59 -3.11 13.24
N GLU A 91 -5.73 -2.93 13.91
CA GLU A 91 -6.95 -3.69 13.61
C GLU A 91 -7.51 -3.43 12.21
N LEU A 92 -7.50 -2.16 11.76
CA LEU A 92 -7.90 -1.82 10.40
C LEU A 92 -6.96 -2.47 9.37
N LEU A 93 -5.65 -2.47 9.63
CA LEU A 93 -4.66 -3.11 8.76
C LEU A 93 -4.85 -4.62 8.72
N ARG A 94 -5.06 -5.27 9.87
CA ARG A 94 -5.44 -6.70 9.99
C ARG A 94 -6.67 -7.04 9.16
N PHE A 95 -7.70 -6.19 9.22
CA PHE A 95 -8.90 -6.36 8.41
C PHE A 95 -8.58 -6.31 6.91
N ARG A 96 -7.75 -5.35 6.47
CA ARG A 96 -7.32 -5.24 5.07
C ARG A 96 -6.48 -6.43 4.62
N VAL A 97 -5.58 -6.94 5.47
CA VAL A 97 -4.81 -8.17 5.22
C VAL A 97 -5.75 -9.34 4.97
N ARG A 98 -6.72 -9.58 5.86
CA ARG A 98 -7.72 -10.65 5.69
C ARG A 98 -8.49 -10.51 4.38
N LYS A 99 -8.88 -9.29 4.01
CA LYS A 99 -9.60 -9.01 2.76
C LYS A 99 -8.71 -9.21 1.53
N ALA A 100 -7.45 -8.77 1.55
CA ALA A 100 -6.50 -8.98 0.47
C ALA A 100 -6.20 -10.48 0.25
N ARG A 101 -6.04 -11.25 1.33
CA ARG A 101 -5.93 -12.71 1.26
C ARG A 101 -7.12 -13.38 0.58
N LEU A 102 -8.34 -12.91 0.89
CA LEU A 102 -9.55 -13.43 0.25
C LEU A 102 -9.53 -13.16 -1.26
N HIS A 103 -9.14 -11.95 -1.66
CA HIS A 103 -9.00 -11.59 -3.06
C HIS A 103 -7.90 -12.39 -3.77
N ALA A 104 -6.75 -12.60 -3.15
CA ALA A 104 -5.68 -13.45 -3.66
C ALA A 104 -6.17 -14.89 -3.88
N LYS A 105 -6.85 -15.48 -2.90
CA LYS A 105 -7.47 -16.82 -3.04
C LYS A 105 -8.47 -16.87 -4.19
N ARG A 106 -9.30 -15.85 -4.34
CA ARG A 106 -10.27 -15.77 -5.44
C ARG A 106 -9.58 -15.69 -6.81
N ALA A 107 -8.54 -14.87 -6.93
CA ALA A 107 -7.74 -14.79 -8.15
C ALA A 107 -7.12 -16.15 -8.50
N ARG A 108 -6.56 -16.83 -7.49
CA ARG A 108 -5.97 -18.16 -7.65
C ARG A 108 -6.98 -19.21 -8.10
N VAL A 109 -8.18 -19.23 -7.53
CA VAL A 109 -9.26 -20.14 -7.96
C VAL A 109 -9.59 -19.94 -9.44
N HIS A 110 -9.69 -18.69 -9.90
CA HIS A 110 -9.98 -18.41 -11.32
C HIS A 110 -8.81 -18.79 -12.24
N ALA A 111 -7.57 -18.57 -11.81
CA ALA A 111 -6.38 -19.03 -12.54
C ALA A 111 -6.32 -20.56 -12.65
N ASP A 112 -6.53 -21.27 -11.55
CA ASP A 112 -6.52 -22.73 -11.51
C ASP A 112 -7.67 -23.31 -12.37
N THR A 113 -8.85 -22.68 -12.34
CA THR A 113 -9.99 -23.04 -13.20
C THR A 113 -9.64 -22.85 -14.68
N ALA A 114 -9.03 -21.72 -15.05
CA ALA A 114 -8.59 -21.48 -16.42
C ALA A 114 -7.55 -22.51 -16.89
N VAL A 115 -6.61 -22.90 -16.03
CA VAL A 115 -5.64 -23.96 -16.31
C VAL A 115 -6.31 -25.30 -16.54
N LEU A 116 -7.30 -25.67 -15.72
CA LEU A 116 -8.04 -26.92 -15.87
C LEU A 116 -8.80 -26.95 -17.21
N ILE A 117 -9.54 -25.89 -17.54
CA ILE A 117 -10.26 -25.77 -18.81
C ILE A 117 -9.31 -25.86 -20.00
N PHE A 118 -8.16 -25.19 -19.94
CA PHE A 118 -7.17 -25.24 -21.01
C PHE A 118 -6.55 -26.63 -21.18
N ARG A 119 -6.32 -27.36 -20.07
CA ARG A 119 -5.75 -28.71 -20.09
C ARG A 119 -6.73 -29.80 -20.50
N SER A 120 -8.04 -29.63 -20.23
CA SER A 120 -9.07 -30.60 -20.62
C SER A 120 -9.28 -30.69 -22.14
N GLY A 121 -8.63 -29.83 -22.93
CA GLY A 121 -8.84 -29.76 -24.36
C GLY A 121 -10.07 -28.95 -24.72
N ILE A 122 -10.10 -28.42 -25.95
CA ILE A 122 -11.22 -27.65 -26.49
C ILE A 122 -12.16 -28.63 -27.20
N ASP A 123 -12.78 -29.53 -26.45
CA ASP A 123 -13.58 -30.64 -27.03
C ASP A 123 -15.06 -30.25 -27.30
N GLY A 124 -15.37 -28.95 -27.31
CA GLY A 124 -16.67 -28.44 -27.72
C GLY A 124 -16.62 -26.93 -27.93
N GLY A 125 -17.17 -26.45 -29.05
CA GLY A 125 -17.38 -25.03 -29.34
C GLY A 125 -16.19 -24.12 -28.99
N LEU A 126 -15.20 -24.06 -29.87
CA LEU A 126 -13.93 -23.36 -29.64
C LEU A 126 -14.11 -21.92 -29.13
N ASP A 127 -15.08 -21.19 -29.68
CA ASP A 127 -15.43 -19.84 -29.25
C ASP A 127 -15.97 -19.78 -27.82
N ALA A 128 -16.80 -20.74 -27.40
CA ALA A 128 -17.36 -20.78 -26.05
C ALA A 128 -16.28 -21.07 -25.00
N THR A 129 -15.34 -21.96 -25.32
CA THR A 129 -14.19 -22.25 -24.46
C THR A 129 -13.28 -21.02 -24.32
N LEU A 130 -12.99 -20.33 -25.42
CA LEU A 130 -12.20 -19.10 -25.41
C LEU A 130 -12.87 -17.97 -24.59
N GLN A 131 -14.19 -17.80 -24.75
CA GLN A 131 -14.95 -16.83 -23.96
C GLN A 131 -14.89 -17.16 -22.46
N THR A 132 -14.99 -18.44 -22.11
CA THR A 132 -14.91 -18.89 -20.71
C THR A 132 -13.53 -18.64 -20.12
N LEU A 133 -12.45 -18.90 -20.88
CA LEU A 133 -11.08 -18.60 -20.46
C LEU A 133 -10.86 -17.10 -20.22
N ARG A 134 -11.33 -16.25 -21.15
CA ARG A 134 -11.28 -14.79 -21.00
C ARG A 134 -12.04 -14.32 -19.77
N HIS A 135 -13.23 -14.88 -19.54
CA HIS A 135 -14.03 -14.57 -18.36
C HIS A 135 -13.28 -14.86 -17.06
N HIS A 136 -12.61 -16.02 -16.96
CA HIS A 136 -11.81 -16.34 -15.79
C HIS A 136 -10.57 -15.45 -15.62
N ALA A 137 -9.92 -15.06 -16.72
CA ALA A 137 -8.84 -14.08 -16.68
C ALA A 137 -9.34 -12.71 -16.17
N ASP A 138 -10.49 -12.23 -16.65
CA ASP A 138 -11.08 -10.98 -16.18
C ASP A 138 -11.47 -11.03 -14.70
N LEU A 139 -12.00 -12.16 -14.22
CA LEU A 139 -12.31 -12.34 -12.79
C LEU A 139 -11.04 -12.38 -11.92
N ALA A 140 -9.96 -13.02 -12.39
CA ALA A 140 -8.67 -13.00 -11.72
C ALA A 140 -8.11 -11.59 -11.64
N LYS A 141 -8.16 -10.83 -12.75
CA LYS A 141 -7.77 -9.42 -12.82
C LYS A 141 -8.57 -8.55 -11.86
N GLN A 142 -9.90 -8.69 -11.82
CA GLN A 142 -10.75 -7.93 -10.88
C GLN A 142 -10.36 -8.22 -9.43
N ALA A 143 -10.15 -9.49 -9.08
CA ALA A 143 -9.71 -9.86 -7.74
C ALA A 143 -8.34 -9.28 -7.40
N ARG A 144 -7.39 -9.28 -8.35
CA ARG A 144 -6.10 -8.62 -8.19
C ARG A 144 -6.25 -7.12 -7.93
N LEU A 145 -7.02 -6.40 -8.74
CA LEU A 145 -7.21 -4.96 -8.58
C LEU A 145 -7.73 -4.60 -7.19
N LEU A 146 -8.68 -5.37 -6.66
CA LEU A 146 -9.20 -5.19 -5.30
C LEU A 146 -8.12 -5.46 -4.22
N ALA A 147 -7.23 -6.42 -4.42
CA ALA A 147 -6.09 -6.64 -3.53
C ALA A 147 -5.07 -5.48 -3.60
N GLY A 148 -4.81 -4.96 -4.80
CA GLY A 148 -3.95 -3.81 -5.05
C GLY A 148 -4.46 -2.54 -4.40
N GLU A 149 -5.75 -2.22 -4.54
CA GLU A 149 -6.37 -1.05 -3.89
C GLU A 149 -6.19 -1.06 -2.37
N LEU A 150 -6.31 -2.23 -1.74
CA LEU A 150 -6.09 -2.36 -0.29
C LEU A 150 -4.64 -2.08 0.10
N LEU A 151 -3.67 -2.51 -0.72
CA LEU A 151 -2.26 -2.21 -0.53
C LEU A 151 -1.99 -0.72 -0.72
N ASP A 152 -2.47 -0.11 -1.81
CA ASP A 152 -2.28 1.30 -2.13
C ASP A 152 -2.84 2.22 -1.04
N ILE A 153 -4.06 1.96 -0.57
CA ILE A 153 -4.67 2.71 0.53
C ILE A 153 -3.82 2.58 1.80
N SER A 154 -3.25 1.40 2.06
CA SER A 154 -2.44 1.16 3.27
C SER A 154 -1.08 1.84 3.20
N LEU A 155 -0.40 1.81 2.04
CA LEU A 155 0.84 2.54 1.80
C LEU A 155 0.63 4.05 1.85
N ALA A 156 -0.46 4.56 1.26
CA ALA A 156 -0.83 5.97 1.34
C ALA A 156 -1.10 6.41 2.79
N SER A 157 -1.72 5.53 3.59
CA SER A 157 -1.94 5.78 5.03
C SER A 157 -0.60 5.87 5.78
N GLU A 158 0.33 4.95 5.55
CA GLU A 158 1.68 4.95 6.16
C GLU A 158 2.47 6.22 5.79
N ALA A 159 2.42 6.66 4.54
CA ALA A 159 3.10 7.87 4.07
C ALA A 159 2.54 9.16 4.74
N ARG A 160 1.21 9.23 4.93
CA ARG A 160 0.57 10.36 5.65
C ARG A 160 0.97 10.39 7.13
N GLU A 161 1.23 9.25 7.74
CA GLU A 161 1.60 9.19 9.15
C GLU A 161 3.06 9.58 9.35
N THR A 162 3.97 9.00 8.58
CA THR A 162 5.40 9.36 8.61
C THR A 162 5.63 10.85 8.35
N SER A 163 4.87 11.45 7.44
CA SER A 163 4.90 12.91 7.22
C SER A 163 4.35 13.73 8.40
N ARG A 164 3.30 13.27 9.10
CA ARG A 164 2.82 13.93 10.33
C ARG A 164 3.84 13.86 11.45
N PHE A 165 4.43 12.69 11.70
CA PHE A 165 5.43 12.53 12.76
C PHE A 165 6.71 13.33 12.50
N SER A 166 7.18 13.40 11.25
CA SER A 166 8.32 14.26 10.88
C SER A 166 8.04 15.76 11.02
N ARG A 167 6.79 16.21 10.80
CA ARG A 167 6.37 17.59 11.05
C ARG A 167 6.24 17.90 12.54
N CYS A 168 5.65 17.00 13.32
CA CYS A 168 5.52 17.17 14.78
C CYS A 168 6.89 17.16 15.50
N GLY A 169 7.88 16.43 14.99
CA GLY A 169 9.25 16.48 15.50
C GLY A 169 9.94 17.85 15.36
N ARG A 170 9.52 18.67 14.37
CA ARG A 170 10.02 20.04 14.20
C ARG A 170 9.28 21.09 15.04
N SER A 171 8.05 20.80 15.47
CA SER A 171 7.24 21.74 16.27
C SER A 171 7.32 21.50 17.78
N ARG A 172 7.97 20.41 18.24
CA ARG A 172 8.05 20.04 19.67
C ARG A 172 9.32 20.51 20.38
N TRP A 173 10.14 21.34 19.75
CA TRP A 173 11.16 22.08 20.46
C TRP A 173 10.65 23.49 20.70
N PRO A 174 10.45 23.93 21.96
CA PRO A 174 10.24 25.35 22.20
C PRO A 174 11.45 26.08 21.60
N ARG A 175 11.20 26.98 20.64
CA ARG A 175 12.24 27.92 20.20
C ARG A 175 12.81 28.56 21.46
N PRO A 176 14.14 28.60 21.66
CA PRO A 176 14.70 29.31 22.79
C PRO A 176 14.22 30.75 22.69
N SER A 177 13.34 31.15 23.60
CA SER A 177 12.85 32.51 23.74
C SER A 177 14.04 33.38 24.10
N ARG A 178 14.69 33.98 23.10
CA ARG A 178 15.63 35.08 23.33
C ARG A 178 14.83 36.29 23.81
N ARG A 179 14.55 36.38 25.11
CA ARG A 179 14.43 37.64 25.89
C ARG A 179 14.54 37.36 27.39
N PRO A 180 15.70 37.55 28.04
CA PRO A 180 15.73 37.88 29.46
C PRO A 180 15.49 39.39 29.58
N GLY A 181 14.34 39.78 30.16
CA GLY A 181 13.94 41.18 30.26
C GLY A 181 13.11 41.51 31.50
N TRP A 182 13.19 40.69 32.55
CA TRP A 182 12.47 40.93 33.81
C TRP A 182 13.45 41.05 34.97
N LEU A 183 14.15 42.17 35.01
CA LEU A 183 14.56 42.84 36.25
C LEU A 183 14.25 44.32 36.02
N ARG A 184 13.03 44.72 36.36
CA ARG A 184 12.61 46.12 36.39
C ARG A 184 13.09 46.67 37.74
N PRO A 185 13.93 47.72 37.80
CA PRO A 185 14.25 48.36 39.07
C PRO A 185 12.97 48.94 39.68
N ALA A 186 12.84 48.85 41.01
CA ALA A 186 11.74 49.43 41.76
C ALA A 186 11.63 50.95 41.50
N PRO A 187 10.41 51.53 41.47
CA PRO A 187 10.25 52.96 41.35
C PRO A 187 10.80 53.68 42.61
N PRO A 188 11.40 54.87 42.47
CA PRO A 188 11.89 55.64 43.61
C PRO A 188 10.72 56.14 44.49
N PRO A 189 10.93 56.31 45.81
CA PRO A 189 9.91 56.81 46.72
C PRO A 189 9.58 58.29 46.43
N PRO A 190 8.36 58.75 46.75
CA PRO A 190 7.94 60.12 46.52
C PRO A 190 8.71 61.11 47.42
N PRO A 191 8.97 62.35 46.95
CA PRO A 191 9.66 63.35 47.75
C PRO A 191 8.77 63.88 48.88
N THR A 192 9.29 63.82 50.11
CA THR A 192 8.77 64.55 51.27
C THR A 192 9.41 65.94 51.34
N SER A 193 8.64 66.98 51.08
CA SER A 193 8.89 68.38 51.48
C SER A 193 7.53 69.07 51.51
N ARG A 194 6.87 69.35 52.65
CA ARG A 194 7.23 70.21 53.79
C ARG A 194 7.82 71.56 53.36
N ASP A 195 6.99 72.37 52.74
CA ASP A 195 7.05 73.83 52.87
C ASP A 195 5.90 74.30 53.76
N ALA A 196 6.21 74.47 55.04
CA ALA A 196 5.46 75.32 55.95
C ALA A 196 6.45 76.39 56.42
N ARG A 197 6.43 77.54 55.74
CA ARG A 197 7.10 78.77 56.21
C ARG A 197 6.14 79.49 57.15
N GLU A 198 6.38 79.26 58.44
CA GLU A 198 6.73 80.25 59.48
C GLU A 198 5.96 81.59 59.65
N PRO A 199 5.99 82.16 60.88
CA PRO A 199 4.85 82.85 61.50
C PRO A 199 4.99 84.38 61.61
N GLY A 200 3.87 85.03 61.96
CA GLY A 200 3.77 86.40 62.50
C GLY A 200 2.29 86.83 62.49
N ALA A 201 1.67 87.42 63.51
CA ALA A 201 2.12 87.97 64.79
C ALA A 201 0.92 88.05 65.78
N PHE A 202 1.21 88.13 67.08
CA PHE A 202 0.40 88.84 68.11
C PHE A 202 0.41 90.35 67.76
N ASP A 203 -0.56 91.23 68.03
CA ASP A 203 -1.71 91.29 68.95
C ASP A 203 -3.02 91.65 68.21
#